data_AF-A0A1U8LAV3-F1
#
_entry.id   AF-A0A1U8LAV3-F1
#
_cell.length_a   1.000
_cell.length_b   1.000
_cell.length_c   1.000
_cell.angle_alpha   90.00
_cell.angle_beta   90.00
_cell.angle_gamma   90.00
#
_symmetry.space_group_name_H-M   'P 1'
#
loop_
_entity.id
_entity.type
_entity.pdbx_description
1 polymer ?
#
loop_
_entity_poly.entity_id
_entity_poly.type
_entity_poly.pdbx_seq_one_letter_code
_entity_poly.pdbx_strand_id
1 'polypeptide(L)'
;MKENGRRKSLLSRGKQSLRALYQATRISGNKNKDKGDSDVKSDDEGDAKIDGLKMRHMQNVKEPLALGELPEASEPSLLLTEKTRNALYASLPAIVQGRKWLLLYSTWRHGISLSTLYRRSMLWPGLSLLVVGDRKGAVFGGLVEAPLKPTNKKYQGTNSTFVFMDRPGDPVIFRPTGANRYFTLCSTEFLAIGGGGHFALYLDCDLNLRKPLSCII
;
A
#
# COMPACT_ATOMS: atom_id res chain seq x y z
N MET A 1 -28.39 40.95 50.78
CA MET A 1 -29.24 41.12 49.59
C MET A 1 -28.69 40.27 48.45
N LYS A 2 -29.53 39.39 47.90
CA LYS A 2 -29.57 38.79 46.53
C LYS A 2 -28.32 38.14 45.89
N GLU A 3 -28.24 36.82 46.08
CA GLU A 3 -28.38 35.71 45.12
C GLU A 3 -28.13 35.86 43.57
N ASN A 4 -27.35 34.88 43.08
CA ASN A 4 -27.30 34.12 41.80
C ASN A 4 -26.79 34.66 40.46
N GLY A 5 -25.89 33.85 39.85
CA GLY A 5 -25.46 33.91 38.45
C GLY A 5 -24.68 32.69 37.92
N ARG A 6 -25.04 31.48 38.36
CA ARG A 6 -24.88 30.12 37.76
C ARG A 6 -23.82 29.90 36.64
N ARG A 7 -22.74 29.17 37.01
CA ARG A 7 -21.86 28.41 36.08
C ARG A 7 -22.60 27.20 35.49
N LYS A 8 -22.37 26.87 34.22
CA LYS A 8 -22.75 25.58 33.64
C LYS A 8 -21.58 24.95 32.88
N SER A 9 -21.01 23.92 33.51
CA SER A 9 -20.27 22.83 32.88
C SER A 9 -21.27 21.78 32.40
N LEU A 10 -21.04 21.16 31.24
CA LEU A 10 -21.70 19.93 30.84
C LEU A 10 -20.70 18.98 30.20
N LEU A 11 -20.39 17.90 30.92
CA LEU A 11 -19.75 16.69 30.41
C LEU A 11 -20.78 15.55 30.38
N SER A 12 -20.75 14.83 29.25
CA SER A 12 -20.77 13.37 29.13
C SER A 12 -22.07 12.61 28.76
N ARG A 13 -21.82 11.65 27.85
CA ARG A 13 -22.40 10.31 27.66
C ARG A 13 -23.75 10.17 26.93
N GLY A 14 -23.67 9.49 25.78
CA GLY A 14 -24.81 8.82 25.15
C GLY A 14 -24.39 8.09 23.87
N LYS A 15 -24.21 6.78 23.97
CA LYS A 15 -23.83 5.86 22.88
C LYS A 15 -24.99 5.70 21.89
N GLN A 16 -24.74 5.78 20.58
CA GLN A 16 -25.60 5.10 19.60
C GLN A 16 -24.76 4.48 18.48
N SER A 17 -25.00 3.19 18.30
CA SER A 17 -24.38 2.25 17.37
C SER A 17 -24.95 2.41 15.96
N LEU A 18 -24.10 2.60 14.95
CA LEU A 18 -24.48 2.43 13.55
C LEU A 18 -23.97 1.08 13.04
N ARG A 19 -24.86 0.09 13.05
CA ARG A 19 -24.70 -1.19 12.37
C ARG A 19 -25.40 -1.05 11.01
N ALA A 20 -24.65 -0.75 9.96
CA ALA A 20 -25.18 -0.75 8.60
C ALA A 20 -25.00 -2.17 8.01
N LEU A 21 -26.14 -2.78 7.68
CA LEU A 21 -26.32 -4.11 7.14
C LEU A 21 -26.21 -4.02 5.60
N TYR A 22 -25.21 -4.66 4.99
CA TYR A 22 -25.24 -4.93 3.55
C TYR A 22 -25.99 -6.24 3.33
N GLN A 23 -27.22 -6.15 2.81
CA GLN A 23 -27.91 -7.28 2.21
C GLN A 23 -27.87 -7.12 0.69
N ALA A 24 -27.36 -8.17 0.05
CA ALA A 24 -27.33 -8.33 -1.39
C ALA A 24 -28.69 -8.79 -1.91
N THR A 25 -29.05 -8.35 -3.11
CA THR A 25 -29.97 -9.08 -3.98
C THR A 25 -29.51 -8.95 -5.43
N ARG A 26 -29.10 -10.09 -5.99
CA ARG A 26 -29.09 -10.36 -7.43
C ARG A 26 -30.51 -10.21 -7.94
N ILE A 27 -30.69 -9.46 -9.03
CA ILE A 27 -31.89 -9.54 -9.87
C ILE A 27 -31.44 -10.18 -11.18
N SER A 28 -31.72 -11.47 -11.30
CA SER A 28 -31.84 -12.16 -12.57
C SER A 28 -33.28 -12.67 -12.63
N GLY A 29 -34.00 -12.35 -13.71
CA GLY A 29 -35.37 -12.80 -13.89
C GLY A 29 -35.93 -12.45 -15.28
N ASN A 30 -36.07 -13.48 -16.11
CA ASN A 30 -37.25 -13.77 -16.94
C ASN A 30 -37.03 -15.16 -17.57
N LYS A 31 -37.68 -16.23 -17.09
CA LYS A 31 -39.08 -16.70 -17.26
C LYS A 31 -39.31 -17.50 -18.56
N ASN A 32 -39.51 -18.82 -18.38
CA ASN A 32 -40.60 -19.70 -18.89
C ASN A 32 -40.05 -21.16 -18.96
N LYS A 33 -40.48 -22.13 -18.13
CA LYS A 33 -41.64 -23.07 -18.26
C LYS A 33 -41.71 -23.72 -19.66
N ASP A 34 -41.87 -25.02 -19.89
CA ASP A 34 -42.07 -26.23 -19.08
C ASP A 34 -41.96 -27.46 -20.06
N LYS A 35 -41.60 -28.63 -19.53
CA LYS A 35 -41.85 -30.04 -19.96
C LYS A 35 -41.80 -30.56 -21.43
N GLY A 36 -41.25 -31.78 -21.56
CA GLY A 36 -41.55 -32.81 -22.58
C GLY A 36 -40.29 -33.27 -23.34
N ASP A 37 -39.61 -34.32 -22.90
CA ASP A 37 -39.74 -35.74 -23.32
C ASP A 37 -39.31 -36.02 -24.78
N SER A 38 -38.45 -37.02 -24.92
CA SER A 38 -37.67 -37.37 -26.10
C SER A 38 -38.38 -38.42 -26.95
N ASP A 39 -38.53 -38.17 -28.25
CA ASP A 39 -38.78 -39.23 -29.23
C ASP A 39 -38.22 -38.90 -30.63
N VAL A 40 -37.88 -39.98 -31.34
CA VAL A 40 -36.99 -40.13 -32.51
C VAL A 40 -37.65 -39.82 -33.87
N LYS A 41 -36.85 -39.34 -34.85
CA LYS A 41 -36.82 -39.59 -36.34
C LYS A 41 -36.36 -38.32 -37.09
N SER A 42 -35.24 -38.28 -37.84
CA SER A 42 -34.87 -38.90 -39.14
C SER A 42 -35.26 -38.04 -40.37
N ASP A 43 -34.23 -37.75 -41.18
CA ASP A 43 -34.17 -37.39 -42.62
C ASP A 43 -34.60 -35.93 -42.99
N ASP A 44 -34.02 -35.18 -43.95
CA ASP A 44 -33.10 -35.42 -45.06
C ASP A 44 -32.49 -34.10 -45.59
N GLU A 45 -31.38 -34.24 -46.35
CA GLU A 45 -30.69 -33.39 -47.35
C GLU A 45 -30.81 -31.85 -47.48
N GLY A 46 -29.64 -31.22 -47.70
CA GLY A 46 -29.49 -29.86 -48.23
C GLY A 46 -28.03 -29.43 -48.41
N ASP A 47 -27.39 -29.88 -49.49
CA ASP A 47 -26.04 -29.52 -49.92
C ASP A 47 -25.92 -28.04 -50.36
N ALA A 48 -24.93 -27.32 -49.83
CA ALA A 48 -24.31 -26.17 -50.51
C ALA A 48 -22.89 -25.91 -49.96
N LYS A 49 -21.88 -26.38 -50.69
CA LYS A 49 -20.48 -25.93 -50.56
C LYS A 49 -20.35 -24.49 -51.03
N ILE A 50 -19.82 -23.59 -50.18
CA ILE A 50 -19.12 -22.37 -50.64
C ILE A 50 -17.79 -22.25 -49.89
N ASP A 51 -16.79 -21.94 -50.71
CA ASP A 51 -15.35 -22.02 -50.53
C ASP A 51 -14.75 -20.85 -49.71
N GLY A 52 -13.61 -21.15 -49.08
CA GLY A 52 -12.51 -20.23 -48.79
C GLY A 52 -12.76 -18.93 -48.00
N LEU A 53 -12.44 -18.95 -46.69
CA LEU A 53 -11.75 -17.80 -46.09
C LEU A 53 -10.69 -18.24 -45.06
N LYS A 54 -9.43 -18.08 -45.49
CA LYS A 54 -8.18 -18.40 -44.80
C LYS A 54 -8.02 -17.51 -43.56
N MET A 55 -8.15 -18.07 -42.36
CA MET A 55 -7.84 -17.36 -41.10
C MET A 55 -6.32 -17.14 -41.01
N ARG A 56 -5.90 -15.90 -41.25
CA ARG A 56 -4.51 -15.46 -41.14
C ARG A 56 -4.11 -15.33 -39.67
N HIS A 57 -2.95 -15.92 -39.38
CA HIS A 57 -2.08 -15.73 -38.22
C HIS A 57 -2.05 -14.27 -37.74
N MET A 58 -2.57 -14.00 -36.55
CA MET A 58 -2.28 -12.76 -35.82
C MET A 58 -1.27 -13.08 -34.74
N GLN A 59 -0.02 -12.77 -35.04
CA GLN A 59 1.02 -12.58 -34.03
C GLN A 59 0.51 -11.50 -33.07
N ASN A 60 0.19 -11.88 -31.83
CA ASN A 60 0.00 -10.91 -30.78
C ASN A 60 1.40 -10.36 -30.44
N VAL A 61 1.77 -9.31 -31.17
CA VAL A 61 2.91 -8.46 -30.84
C VAL A 61 2.63 -7.91 -29.44
N LYS A 62 3.31 -8.45 -28.43
CA LYS A 62 3.46 -7.76 -27.15
C LYS A 62 4.30 -6.53 -27.40
N GLU A 63 3.62 -5.46 -27.84
CA GLU A 63 4.06 -4.08 -27.69
C GLU A 63 4.60 -3.91 -26.27
N PRO A 64 5.87 -3.51 -26.09
CA PRO A 64 6.39 -3.22 -24.77
C PRO A 64 5.61 -2.00 -24.26
N LEU A 65 4.76 -2.23 -23.26
CA LEU A 65 4.06 -1.18 -22.54
C LEU A 65 5.07 -0.07 -22.23
N ALA A 66 4.80 1.11 -22.81
CA ALA A 66 5.61 2.29 -22.69
C ALA A 66 6.05 2.47 -21.24
N LEU A 67 7.34 2.74 -21.04
CA LEU A 67 7.92 3.14 -19.77
C LEU A 67 7.09 4.30 -19.22
N GLY A 68 6.20 3.98 -18.28
CA GLY A 68 5.35 4.97 -17.63
C GLY A 68 6.23 6.05 -17.02
N GLU A 69 5.88 7.30 -17.30
CA GLU A 69 6.56 8.47 -16.76
C GLU A 69 6.72 8.30 -15.24
N LEU A 70 7.98 8.19 -14.79
CA LEU A 70 8.30 8.06 -13.37
C LEU A 70 7.73 9.26 -12.62
N PRO A 71 7.23 9.08 -11.38
CA PRO A 71 6.65 10.18 -10.63
C PRO A 71 7.70 11.28 -10.52
N GLU A 72 7.29 12.49 -10.89
CA GLU A 72 8.09 13.69 -10.67
C GLU A 72 8.32 13.81 -9.16
N ALA A 73 9.59 13.65 -8.77
CA ALA A 73 10.01 13.90 -7.40
C ALA A 73 10.25 15.40 -7.26
N SER A 74 9.82 15.97 -6.13
CA SER A 74 10.06 17.39 -5.85
C SER A 74 11.54 17.74 -5.88
N GLU A 75 12.40 16.76 -5.57
CA GLU A 75 13.86 16.89 -5.50
C GLU A 75 14.52 15.60 -6.00
N PRO A 76 15.73 15.67 -6.57
CA PRO A 76 16.49 14.48 -6.96
C PRO A 76 16.85 13.64 -5.72
N SER A 77 16.69 12.32 -5.80
CA SER A 77 17.09 11.40 -4.73
C SER A 77 18.54 10.97 -4.90
N LEU A 78 19.36 11.09 -3.86
CA LEU A 78 20.73 10.57 -3.83
C LEU A 78 20.81 9.07 -3.50
N LEU A 79 19.72 8.48 -3.00
CA LEU A 79 19.70 7.09 -2.53
C LEU A 79 19.02 6.13 -3.51
N LEU A 80 18.08 6.61 -4.33
CA LEU A 80 17.30 5.74 -5.19
C LEU A 80 17.85 5.77 -6.61
N THR A 81 18.30 4.61 -7.10
CA THR A 81 18.52 4.41 -8.52
C THR A 81 17.19 4.46 -9.28
N GLU A 82 17.25 4.72 -10.58
CA GLU A 82 16.05 4.74 -11.42
C GLU A 82 15.31 3.40 -11.41
N LYS A 83 16.05 2.29 -11.42
CA LYS A 83 15.49 0.93 -11.34
C LYS A 83 14.73 0.71 -10.02
N THR A 84 15.32 1.12 -8.90
CA THR A 84 14.69 1.04 -7.58
C THR A 84 13.46 1.93 -7.49
N ARG A 85 13.53 3.16 -8.04
CA ARG A 85 12.38 4.06 -8.13
C ARG A 85 11.22 3.45 -8.93
N ASN A 86 11.51 2.83 -10.07
CA ASN A 86 10.53 2.13 -10.90
C ASN A 86 9.85 0.98 -10.13
N ALA A 87 10.65 0.12 -9.50
CA ALA A 87 10.13 -1.02 -8.73
C ALA A 87 9.27 -0.58 -7.54
N LEU A 88 9.67 0.49 -6.85
CA LEU A 88 8.91 1.07 -5.75
C LEU A 88 7.59 1.66 -6.25
N TYR A 89 7.63 2.43 -7.35
CA TYR A 89 6.44 3.05 -7.93
C TYR A 89 5.40 2.00 -8.37
N ALA A 90 5.84 0.94 -9.06
CA ALA A 90 4.99 -0.19 -9.43
C ALA A 90 4.40 -0.91 -8.20
N SER A 91 5.06 -0.83 -7.05
CA SER A 91 4.63 -1.46 -5.81
C SER A 91 3.71 -0.60 -4.94
N LEU A 92 3.57 0.70 -5.25
CA LEU A 92 2.71 1.60 -4.51
C LEU A 92 1.22 1.23 -4.71
N PRO A 93 0.36 1.45 -3.70
CA PRO A 93 -1.07 1.33 -3.87
C PRO A 93 -1.63 2.25 -4.95
N ALA A 94 -2.60 1.76 -5.74
CA ALA A 94 -3.18 2.50 -6.87
C ALA A 94 -3.68 3.92 -6.50
N ILE A 95 -4.19 4.11 -5.27
CA ILE A 95 -4.68 5.40 -4.77
C ILE A 95 -3.60 6.51 -4.69
N VAL A 96 -2.32 6.12 -4.62
CA VAL A 96 -1.17 7.06 -4.61
C VAL A 96 -0.33 7.00 -5.87
N GLN A 97 -0.62 6.10 -6.81
CA GLN A 97 0.01 6.11 -8.13
C GLN A 97 -0.39 7.39 -8.89
N GLY A 98 0.52 7.92 -9.71
CA GLY A 98 0.35 9.18 -10.43
C GLY A 98 0.54 10.45 -9.60
N ARG A 99 0.77 10.34 -8.28
CA ARG A 99 1.08 11.49 -7.43
C ARG A 99 2.57 11.81 -7.46
N LYS A 100 2.89 13.12 -7.38
CA LYS A 100 4.27 13.59 -7.20
C LYS A 100 4.84 13.14 -5.86
N TRP A 101 6.12 12.77 -5.85
CA TRP A 101 6.81 12.39 -4.61
C TRP A 101 7.37 13.64 -3.95
N LEU A 102 6.97 13.91 -2.72
CA LEU A 102 7.39 15.09 -1.97
C LEU A 102 8.40 14.70 -0.89
N LEU A 103 9.55 15.39 -0.84
CA LEU A 103 10.52 15.18 0.24
C LEU A 103 9.99 15.77 1.55
N LEU A 104 9.48 14.92 2.43
CA LEU A 104 9.01 15.34 3.75
C LEU A 104 10.16 15.52 4.73
N TYR A 105 11.18 14.67 4.71
CA TYR A 105 12.29 14.67 5.66
C TYR A 105 13.56 14.13 5.00
N SER A 106 14.71 14.67 5.41
CA SER A 106 16.03 14.14 5.08
C SER A 106 17.00 14.49 6.20
N THR A 107 17.93 13.58 6.48
CA THR A 107 18.93 13.78 7.54
C THR A 107 19.89 14.93 7.22
N TRP A 108 20.14 15.18 5.93
CA TRP A 108 20.98 16.28 5.46
C TRP A 108 20.36 17.66 5.72
N ARG A 109 19.04 17.82 5.51
CA ARG A 109 18.36 19.13 5.67
C ARG A 109 17.82 19.37 7.07
N HIS A 110 17.40 18.31 7.75
CA HIS A 110 16.62 18.41 8.98
C HIS A 110 17.34 17.87 10.21
N GLY A 111 18.57 17.37 10.05
CA GLY A 111 19.36 16.75 11.10
C GLY A 111 19.05 15.27 11.33
N ILE A 112 19.71 14.66 12.31
CA ILE A 112 19.56 13.24 12.65
C ILE A 112 18.76 13.09 13.95
N SER A 113 17.47 13.43 13.91
CA SER A 113 16.61 13.39 15.10
C SER A 113 15.27 12.74 14.82
N LEU A 114 15.00 11.64 15.51
CA LEU A 114 13.72 10.92 15.41
C LEU A 114 12.52 11.80 15.78
N SER A 115 12.65 12.66 16.80
CA SER A 115 11.61 13.63 17.17
C SER A 115 11.30 14.61 16.04
N THR A 116 12.32 15.05 15.30
CA THR A 116 12.13 15.92 14.13
C THR A 116 11.45 15.18 12.98
N LEU A 117 11.81 13.92 12.73
CA LEU A 117 11.12 13.06 11.76
C LEU A 117 9.62 12.95 12.08
N TYR A 118 9.27 12.68 13.33
CA TYR A 118 7.88 12.58 13.77
C TYR A 118 7.10 13.88 13.59
N ARG A 119 7.66 15.01 14.02
CA ARG A 119 7.04 16.33 13.82
C ARG A 119 6.78 16.61 12.34
N ARG A 120 7.74 16.28 11.46
CA ARG A 120 7.59 16.52 10.02
C ARG A 120 6.61 15.57 9.34
N SER A 121 6.48 14.33 9.83
CA SER A 121 5.47 13.38 9.34
C SER A 121 4.02 13.87 9.56
N MET A 122 3.79 14.82 10.46
CA MET A 122 2.47 15.40 10.70
C MET A 122 2.07 16.42 9.63
N LEU A 123 3.01 16.95 8.85
CA LEU A 123 2.73 17.99 7.85
C LEU A 123 1.88 17.45 6.68
N TRP A 124 2.12 16.19 6.30
CA TRP A 124 1.43 15.54 5.19
C TRP A 124 1.08 14.09 5.56
N PRO A 125 -0.10 13.86 6.17
CA PRO A 125 -0.60 12.53 6.50
C PRO A 125 -0.86 11.68 5.25
N GLY A 126 -0.62 10.37 5.36
CA GLY A 126 -0.82 9.42 4.26
C GLY A 126 0.31 8.41 4.13
N LEU A 127 0.35 7.72 2.99
CA LEU A 127 1.42 6.75 2.69
C LEU A 127 2.73 7.52 2.42
N SER A 128 3.75 7.21 3.22
CA SER A 128 5.06 7.85 3.18
C SER A 128 6.13 6.81 2.92
N LEU A 129 7.00 7.09 1.95
CA LEU A 129 8.13 6.23 1.65
C LEU A 129 9.32 6.61 2.53
N LEU A 130 9.73 5.70 3.42
CA LEU A 130 10.96 5.80 4.19
C LEU A 130 12.08 5.14 3.39
N VAL A 131 13.16 5.88 3.13
CA VAL A 131 14.35 5.40 2.42
C VAL A 131 15.56 5.63 3.33
N VAL A 132 16.33 4.57 3.56
CA VAL A 132 17.51 4.58 4.43
C VAL A 132 18.69 4.01 3.64
N GLY A 133 19.78 4.76 3.61
CA GLY A 133 21.07 4.28 3.12
C GLY A 133 21.99 3.97 4.30
N ASP A 134 22.72 2.85 4.24
CA ASP A 134 23.80 2.58 5.19
C ASP A 134 25.14 3.14 4.71
N ARG A 135 26.15 3.09 5.58
CA ARG A 135 27.52 3.55 5.25
C ARG A 135 28.27 2.63 4.28
N LYS A 136 27.74 1.43 4.02
CA LYS A 136 28.30 0.44 3.09
C LYS A 136 27.69 0.56 1.68
N GLY A 137 26.75 1.49 1.49
CA GLY A 137 26.07 1.73 0.22
C GLY A 137 24.82 0.88 -0.01
N ALA A 138 24.38 0.08 0.96
CA ALA A 138 23.11 -0.62 0.86
C ALA A 138 21.95 0.36 1.11
N VAL A 139 20.91 0.27 0.29
CA VAL A 139 19.71 1.08 0.42
C VAL A 139 18.52 0.17 0.71
N PHE A 140 17.74 0.51 1.72
CA PHE A 140 16.56 -0.25 2.11
C PHE A 140 15.55 0.71 2.75
N GLY A 141 14.35 0.24 3.00
CA GLY A 141 13.32 1.11 3.52
C GLY A 141 11.95 0.47 3.50
N GLY A 142 10.91 1.28 3.50
CA GLY A 142 9.56 0.78 3.43
C GLY A 142 8.51 1.86 3.26
N LEU A 143 7.33 1.44 2.82
CA LEU A 143 6.15 2.27 2.80
C LEU A 143 5.48 2.20 4.17
N VAL A 144 5.36 3.34 4.84
CA VAL A 144 4.76 3.49 6.16
C VAL A 144 3.57 4.44 6.11
N GLU A 145 2.70 4.36 7.11
CA GLU A 145 1.54 5.25 7.22
C GLU A 145 1.85 6.39 8.19
N ALA A 146 1.88 7.62 7.66
CA ALA A 146 2.06 8.85 8.42
C ALA A 146 0.69 9.42 8.88
N PRO A 147 0.64 10.10 10.04
CA PRO A 147 1.77 10.53 10.84
C PRO A 147 2.40 9.38 11.64
N LEU A 148 3.71 9.42 11.79
CA LEU A 148 4.44 8.52 12.67
C LEU A 148 4.27 9.04 14.09
N LYS A 149 3.48 8.32 14.91
CA LYS A 149 3.09 8.77 16.25
C LYS A 149 3.71 7.86 17.30
N PRO A 150 4.66 8.36 18.12
CA PRO A 150 5.14 7.64 19.29
C PRO A 150 3.95 7.20 20.14
N THR A 151 3.85 5.90 20.42
CA THR A 151 2.83 5.35 21.31
C THR A 151 3.42 4.26 22.18
N ASN A 152 2.81 4.02 23.35
CA ASN A 152 3.23 2.95 24.23
C ASN A 152 2.91 1.57 23.63
N LYS A 153 3.87 0.98 22.92
CA LYS A 153 3.86 -0.39 22.38
C LYS A 153 2.70 -0.72 21.42
N LYS A 154 2.08 0.29 20.79
CA LYS A 154 1.00 0.08 19.82
C LYS A 154 1.54 0.19 18.39
N TYR A 155 1.32 -0.87 17.61
CA TYR A 155 1.62 -0.85 16.18
C TYR A 155 0.60 0.02 15.42
N GLN A 156 1.07 0.70 14.39
CA GLN A 156 0.29 1.52 13.46
C GLN A 156 0.52 1.07 12.01
N GLY A 157 -0.39 1.48 11.12
CA GLY A 157 -0.34 1.18 9.69
C GLY A 157 -1.39 0.15 9.23
N THR A 158 -1.36 -0.13 7.94
CA THR A 158 -2.30 -1.01 7.23
C THR A 158 -1.56 -2.04 6.36
N ASN A 159 -2.30 -2.97 5.75
CA ASN A 159 -1.75 -3.96 4.82
C ASN A 159 -1.15 -3.35 3.54
N SER A 160 -1.31 -2.04 3.34
CA SER A 160 -0.70 -1.31 2.24
C SER A 160 0.82 -1.10 2.43
N THR A 161 1.33 -1.30 3.65
CA THR A 161 2.75 -1.18 3.97
C THR A 161 3.58 -2.26 3.29
N PHE A 162 4.87 -2.00 3.11
CA PHE A 162 5.85 -2.99 2.64
C PHE A 162 7.25 -2.53 3.06
N VAL A 163 8.22 -3.43 3.06
CA VAL A 163 9.65 -3.07 3.12
C VAL A 163 10.32 -3.43 1.81
N PHE A 164 11.42 -2.75 1.52
CA PHE A 164 12.24 -3.05 0.35
C PHE A 164 13.72 -3.04 0.70
N MET A 165 14.48 -3.75 -0.12
CA MET A 165 15.93 -3.72 -0.10
C MET A 165 16.42 -3.60 -1.53
N ASP A 166 17.22 -2.57 -1.79
CA ASP A 166 17.97 -2.42 -3.02
C ASP A 166 19.22 -3.30 -2.92
N ARG A 167 19.16 -4.47 -3.59
CA ARG A 167 20.38 -5.21 -3.92
C ARG A 167 20.93 -4.55 -5.19
N PRO A 168 22.24 -4.39 -5.37
CA PRO A 168 22.80 -3.65 -6.50
C PRO A 168 22.17 -4.03 -7.85
N GLY A 169 21.22 -3.21 -8.32
CA GLY A 169 20.49 -3.43 -9.56
C GLY A 169 19.33 -4.43 -9.50
N ASP A 170 18.88 -4.90 -8.34
CA ASP A 170 17.70 -5.77 -8.20
C ASP A 170 16.92 -5.45 -6.90
N PRO A 171 16.02 -4.46 -6.94
CA PRO A 171 15.22 -4.09 -5.79
C PRO A 171 14.20 -5.18 -5.44
N VAL A 172 14.25 -5.68 -4.21
CA VAL A 172 13.32 -6.69 -3.69
C VAL A 172 12.28 -6.04 -2.78
N ILE A 173 11.00 -6.33 -3.02
CA ILE A 173 9.86 -5.81 -2.25
C ILE A 173 9.27 -6.94 -1.40
N PHE A 174 9.13 -6.71 -0.10
CA PHE A 174 8.53 -7.64 0.86
C PHE A 174 7.22 -7.05 1.38
N ARG A 175 6.10 -7.70 1.04
CA ARG A 175 4.76 -7.31 1.46
C ARG A 175 4.33 -8.10 2.70
N PRO A 176 3.44 -7.56 3.54
CA PRO A 176 2.89 -8.28 4.67
C PRO A 176 2.23 -9.60 4.26
N THR A 177 2.58 -10.68 4.96
CA THR A 177 2.00 -12.01 4.81
C THR A 177 0.54 -12.11 5.26
N GLY A 178 0.08 -11.16 6.07
CA GLY A 178 -1.23 -11.21 6.72
C GLY A 178 -1.27 -12.05 8.00
N ALA A 179 -0.15 -12.63 8.44
CA ALA A 179 -0.06 -13.41 9.67
C ALA A 179 -0.26 -12.55 10.93
N ASN A 180 0.09 -11.26 10.87
CA ASN A 180 -0.10 -10.31 11.95
C ASN A 180 -0.30 -8.88 11.40
N ARG A 181 -0.55 -7.93 12.30
CA ARG A 181 -0.74 -6.50 11.96
C ARG A 181 0.34 -5.62 12.59
N TYR A 182 1.56 -6.14 12.70
CA TYR A 182 2.69 -5.47 13.32
C TYR A 182 3.52 -4.70 12.27
N PHE A 183 2.91 -3.68 11.66
CA PHE A 183 3.53 -2.98 10.52
C PHE A 183 4.59 -1.96 10.92
N THR A 184 4.23 -0.98 11.76
CA THR A 184 5.16 0.07 12.18
C THR A 184 4.99 0.33 13.67
N LEU A 185 6.09 0.36 14.39
CA LEU A 185 6.15 0.66 15.81
C LEU A 185 6.96 1.93 16.04
N CYS A 186 6.31 2.94 16.60
CA CYS A 186 6.91 4.24 16.90
C CYS A 186 7.05 4.41 18.41
N SER A 187 8.25 4.72 18.86
CA SER A 187 8.60 5.02 20.25
C SER A 187 9.36 6.35 20.31
N THR A 188 9.54 6.95 21.48
CA THR A 188 10.45 8.11 21.62
C THR A 188 11.90 7.75 21.32
N GLU A 189 12.27 6.48 21.53
CA GLU A 189 13.64 5.99 21.42
C GLU A 189 13.96 5.28 20.11
N PHE A 190 12.93 4.89 19.34
CA PHE A 190 13.13 4.12 18.11
C PHE A 190 11.94 4.16 17.17
N LEU A 191 12.21 3.91 15.90
CA LEU A 191 11.24 3.57 14.86
C LEU A 191 11.56 2.19 14.32
N ALA A 192 10.56 1.31 14.29
CA ALA A 192 10.71 -0.03 13.74
C ALA A 192 9.59 -0.38 12.75
N ILE A 193 9.94 -1.19 11.73
CA ILE A 193 9.00 -1.69 10.71
C ILE A 193 9.06 -3.21 10.68
N GLY A 194 7.87 -3.84 10.61
CA GLY A 194 7.66 -5.29 10.67
C GLY A 194 7.93 -5.83 12.06
N GLY A 195 7.00 -6.59 12.65
CA GLY A 195 7.17 -7.20 13.98
C GLY A 195 6.75 -8.68 14.00
N GLY A 196 6.65 -9.27 15.19
CA GLY A 196 6.30 -10.69 15.36
C GLY A 196 7.47 -11.61 15.75
N GLY A 197 8.60 -11.02 16.14
CA GLY A 197 9.77 -11.71 16.70
C GLY A 197 11.00 -10.84 16.60
N HIS A 198 11.26 -10.34 15.39
CA HIS A 198 12.31 -9.39 15.08
C HIS A 198 11.76 -8.26 14.21
N PHE A 199 12.51 -7.18 14.05
CA PHE A 199 12.14 -6.06 13.19
C PHE A 199 12.85 -6.12 11.84
N ALA A 200 12.11 -5.93 10.75
CA ALA A 200 12.68 -5.87 9.41
C ALA A 200 13.56 -4.63 9.23
N LEU A 201 13.18 -3.52 9.87
CA LEU A 201 13.94 -2.29 9.93
C LEU A 201 13.85 -1.70 11.33
N TYR A 202 14.99 -1.24 11.87
CA TYR A 202 15.07 -0.58 13.17
C TYR A 202 15.99 0.63 13.10
N LEU A 203 15.48 1.79 13.50
CA LEU A 203 16.21 3.05 13.66
C LEU A 203 16.12 3.48 15.12
N ASP A 204 17.23 3.89 15.73
CA ASP A 204 17.23 4.51 17.05
C ASP A 204 16.85 6.01 17.01
N CYS A 205 16.90 6.68 18.16
CA CYS A 205 16.54 8.09 18.33
C CYS A 205 17.43 9.05 17.51
N ASP A 206 18.66 8.63 17.20
CA ASP A 206 19.62 9.36 16.36
C ASP A 206 19.57 8.91 14.89
N LEU A 207 18.56 8.11 14.52
CA LEU A 207 18.36 7.55 13.18
C LEU A 207 19.52 6.69 12.69
N ASN A 208 20.27 6.07 13.61
CA ASN A 208 21.23 5.06 13.25
C ASN A 208 20.53 3.72 13.02
N LEU A 209 20.97 3.04 11.97
CA LEU A 209 20.48 1.71 11.65
C LEU A 209 21.01 0.68 12.66
N ARG A 210 20.10 -0.11 13.23
CA ARG A 210 20.48 -1.42 13.80
C ARG A 210 20.23 -2.50 12.75
N LYS A 211 21.19 -3.42 12.62
CA LYS A 211 21.24 -4.42 11.55
C LYS A 211 19.84 -5.04 11.31
N PRO A 212 19.35 -5.06 10.06
CA PRO A 212 18.10 -5.72 9.74
C PRO A 212 18.27 -7.21 10.05
N LEU A 213 17.43 -7.73 10.94
CA LEU A 213 17.29 -9.17 11.10
C LEU A 213 16.34 -9.65 10.01
N SER A 214 16.56 -10.86 9.49
CA SER A 214 15.73 -11.47 8.46
C SER A 214 14.31 -11.68 8.99
N CYS A 215 13.44 -10.70 8.80
CA CYS A 215 12.03 -10.76 9.15
C CYS A 215 11.24 -10.72 7.85
N ILE A 216 10.50 -11.79 7.60
CA ILE A 216 9.45 -11.80 6.58
C ILE A 216 8.23 -11.19 7.26
N ILE A 217 7.76 -10.05 6.77
CA ILE A 217 6.54 -9.36 7.25
C ILE A 217 5.33 -10.15 6.78
#